data_AF-I4CP27-F1
#
_entry.id   AF-I4CP27-F1
#
_cell.length_a   1.000
_cell.length_b   1.000
_cell.length_c   1.000
_cell.angle_alpha   90.00
_cell.angle_beta   90.00
_cell.angle_gamma   90.00
#
_symmetry.space_group_name_H-M   'P 1'
#
loop_
_entity.id
_entity.type
_entity.pdbx_description
1 polymer ?
#
loop_
_entity_poly.entity_id
_entity_poly.type
_entity_poly.pdbx_seq_one_letter_code
_entity_poly.pdbx_strand_id
1 'polypeptide(L)'
;MKDTNRVMQSYGRCCASPDFFDDFYASFLASSPAIREKFVRTDMTAQKQLLRAGILNLVLFARGMPDTKLRALGKSHSREQLNIHPELYDLWIAALLKTIGQHDGELQQQDLQAWRTVLNKGIDVIKAAY
;
A
#
# COMPACT_ATOMS: atom_id res chain seq x y z
N MET A 1 -16.91 9.74 -11.95
CA MET A 1 -15.45 9.89 -11.75
C MET A 1 -14.82 8.49 -11.71
N LYS A 2 -13.74 8.22 -12.45
CA LYS A 2 -13.05 6.91 -12.42
C LYS A 2 -12.46 6.64 -11.04
N ASP A 3 -12.47 5.38 -10.57
CA ASP A 3 -11.92 4.97 -9.26
C ASP A 3 -10.48 5.45 -9.04
N THR A 4 -9.64 5.40 -10.07
CA THR A 4 -8.26 5.86 -9.99
C THR A 4 -8.13 7.37 -9.77
N ASN A 5 -9.11 8.19 -10.18
CA ASN A 5 -9.11 9.62 -9.87
C ASN A 5 -9.49 9.87 -8.41
N ARG A 6 -10.46 9.11 -7.88
CA ARG A 6 -10.84 9.17 -6.45
C ARG A 6 -9.65 8.85 -5.56
N VAL A 7 -8.97 7.75 -5.87
CA VAL A 7 -7.79 7.30 -5.14
C VAL A 7 -6.68 8.35 -5.21
N MET A 8 -6.40 8.95 -6.36
CA MET A 8 -5.38 10.00 -6.46
C MET A 8 -5.71 11.25 -5.63
N GLN A 9 -6.98 11.68 -5.60
CA GLN A 9 -7.41 12.82 -4.79
C GLN A 9 -7.28 12.53 -3.30
N SER A 10 -7.82 11.38 -2.86
CA SER A 10 -7.70 10.89 -1.48
C SER A 10 -6.24 10.74 -1.05
N TYR A 11 -5.40 10.17 -1.91
CA TYR A 11 -3.98 10.01 -1.65
C TYR A 11 -3.25 11.35 -1.54
N GLY A 12 -3.62 12.34 -2.34
CA GLY A 12 -3.09 13.70 -2.25
C GLY A 12 -3.37 14.33 -0.88
N ARG A 13 -4.59 14.20 -0.35
CA ARG A 13 -4.96 14.68 0.99
C ARG A 13 -4.23 13.92 2.09
N CYS A 14 -4.16 12.59 2.01
CA CYS A 14 -3.37 11.77 2.93
C CYS A 14 -1.89 12.20 2.94
N CYS A 15 -1.29 12.43 1.77
CA CYS A 15 0.10 12.85 1.64
C CYS A 15 0.37 14.28 2.15
N ALA A 16 -0.67 15.11 2.27
CA ALA A 16 -0.58 16.44 2.87
C ALA A 16 -0.68 16.41 4.40
N SER A 17 -1.15 15.29 4.97
CA SER A 17 -1.11 15.05 6.41
C SER A 17 0.30 14.57 6.83
N PRO A 18 1.01 15.31 7.71
CA PRO A 18 2.39 14.98 8.09
C PRO A 18 2.57 13.56 8.65
N ASP A 19 1.62 13.11 9.48
CA ASP A 19 1.77 11.86 10.24
C ASP A 19 1.25 10.61 9.50
N PHE A 20 0.74 10.76 8.27
CA PHE A 20 0.05 9.67 7.55
C PHE A 20 0.88 8.38 7.43
N PHE A 21 2.15 8.48 7.05
CA PHE A 21 3.00 7.30 6.87
C PHE A 21 3.47 6.71 8.22
N ASP A 22 3.52 7.55 9.25
CA ASP A 22 3.90 7.14 10.61
C ASP A 22 2.77 6.33 11.22
N ASP A 23 1.54 6.85 11.13
CA ASP A 23 0.33 6.17 11.57
C ASP A 23 0.04 4.89 10.77
N PHE A 24 0.36 4.89 9.47
CA PHE A 24 0.31 3.66 8.66
C PHE A 24 1.20 2.57 9.24
N TYR A 25 2.48 2.86 9.49
CA TYR A 25 3.39 1.84 9.98
C TYR A 25 3.10 1.45 11.43
N ALA A 26 2.65 2.38 12.27
CA ALA A 26 2.18 2.07 13.62
C ALA A 26 1.01 1.05 13.56
N SER A 27 0.02 1.32 12.71
CA SER A 27 -1.13 0.44 12.48
C SER A 27 -0.73 -0.92 11.89
N PHE A 28 0.17 -0.93 10.90
CA PHE A 28 0.58 -2.14 10.20
C PHE A 28 1.46 -3.04 11.07
N LEU A 29 2.43 -2.48 11.80
CA LEU A 29 3.27 -3.23 12.74
C LEU A 29 2.47 -3.76 13.94
N ALA A 30 1.41 -3.05 14.35
CA ALA A 30 0.51 -3.56 15.40
C ALA A 30 -0.34 -4.76 14.93
N SER A 31 -0.58 -4.90 13.62
CA SER A 31 -1.53 -5.87 13.08
C SER A 31 -1.15 -7.34 13.26
N SER A 32 0.15 -7.67 13.31
CA SER A 32 0.61 -9.05 13.48
C SER A 32 2.09 -9.12 13.93
N PRO A 33 2.46 -10.07 14.81
CA PRO A 33 3.87 -10.36 15.11
C PRO A 33 4.69 -10.68 13.86
N ALA A 34 4.11 -11.40 12.89
CA ALA A 34 4.78 -11.76 11.65
C ALA A 34 5.12 -10.53 10.80
N ILE A 35 4.26 -9.50 10.82
CA ILE A 35 4.57 -8.22 10.18
C ILE A 35 5.74 -7.55 10.91
N ARG A 36 5.70 -7.44 12.25
CA ARG A 36 6.80 -6.81 13.01
C ARG A 36 8.15 -7.44 12.70
N GLU A 37 8.21 -8.76 12.62
CA GLU A 37 9.44 -9.49 12.34
C GLU A 37 10.07 -9.08 11.00
N LYS A 38 9.26 -8.82 9.97
CA LYS A 38 9.74 -8.38 8.64
C LYS A 38 10.41 -7.01 8.65
N PHE A 39 10.19 -6.20 9.68
CA PHE A 39 10.69 -4.82 9.77
C PHE A 39 11.75 -4.58 10.87
N VAL A 40 12.18 -5.62 11.60
CA VAL A 40 13.14 -5.48 12.74
C VAL A 40 14.46 -4.80 12.33
N ARG A 41 14.90 -5.01 11.09
CA ARG A 41 16.16 -4.46 10.55
C ARG A 41 15.91 -3.51 9.38
N THR A 42 14.86 -2.71 9.47
CA THR A 42 14.47 -1.76 8.43
C THR A 42 14.71 -0.33 8.87
N ASP A 43 15.36 0.46 8.03
CA ASP A 43 15.35 1.92 8.16
C ASP A 43 13.94 2.42 7.86
N MET A 44 13.17 2.70 8.91
CA MET A 44 11.78 3.11 8.78
C MET A 44 11.62 4.48 8.11
N THR A 45 12.63 5.35 8.15
CA THR A 45 12.60 6.65 7.48
C THR A 45 12.67 6.45 5.97
N ALA A 46 13.63 5.65 5.49
CA ALA A 46 13.72 5.29 4.07
C ALA A 46 12.50 4.49 3.61
N GLN A 47 12.01 3.58 4.46
CA GLN A 47 10.89 2.70 4.16
C GLN A 47 9.56 3.45 3.96
N LYS A 48 9.34 4.58 4.65
CA LYS A 48 8.19 5.48 4.42
C LYS A 48 8.25 6.12 3.03
N GLN A 49 9.43 6.51 2.56
CA GLN A 49 9.60 7.05 1.20
C GLN A 49 9.35 5.98 0.12
N LEU A 50 9.85 4.77 0.35
CA LEU A 50 9.59 3.62 -0.54
C LEU A 50 8.10 3.29 -0.61
N LEU A 51 7.40 3.32 0.52
CA LEU A 51 5.95 3.11 0.56
C LEU A 51 5.20 4.19 -0.22
N ARG A 52 5.58 5.46 -0.06
CA ARG A 52 4.97 6.58 -0.82
C ARG A 52 5.09 6.35 -2.33
N ALA A 53 6.25 5.93 -2.80
CA ALA A 53 6.47 5.58 -4.21
C ALA A 53 5.73 4.29 -4.61
N GLY A 54 5.67 3.29 -3.74
CA GLY A 54 4.99 2.02 -3.95
C GLY A 54 3.48 2.19 -4.17
N ILE A 55 2.80 2.95 -3.32
CA ILE A 55 1.37 3.27 -3.48
C ILE A 55 1.14 3.99 -4.81
N LEU A 56 1.97 4.97 -5.15
CA LEU A 56 1.86 5.68 -6.43
C LEU A 56 2.02 4.72 -7.63
N ASN A 57 2.96 3.78 -7.57
CA ASN A 57 3.15 2.79 -8.64
C ASN A 57 1.91 1.89 -8.81
N LEU A 58 1.26 1.46 -7.72
CA LEU A 58 0.01 0.70 -7.78
C LEU A 58 -1.10 1.50 -8.48
N VAL A 59 -1.24 2.79 -8.14
CA VAL A 59 -2.25 3.66 -8.76
C VAL A 59 -1.94 3.91 -10.23
N LEU A 60 -0.68 4.15 -10.59
CA LEU A 60 -0.24 4.34 -11.98
C LEU A 60 -0.50 3.10 -12.83
N PHE A 61 -0.22 1.91 -12.29
CA PHE A 61 -0.55 0.66 -12.96
C PHE A 61 -2.06 0.54 -13.22
N ALA A 62 -2.89 0.82 -12.21
CA ALA A 62 -4.35 0.81 -12.37
C ALA A 62 -4.87 1.85 -13.38
N ARG A 63 -4.06 2.87 -13.72
CA ARG A 63 -4.34 3.87 -14.77
C ARG A 63 -3.84 3.45 -16.16
N GLY A 64 -3.24 2.27 -16.30
CA GLY A 64 -2.80 1.71 -17.58
C GLY A 64 -1.29 1.79 -17.83
N MET A 65 -0.48 2.17 -16.85
CA MET A 65 0.98 2.08 -16.99
C MET A 65 1.44 0.61 -17.00
N PRO A 66 2.57 0.28 -17.65
CA PRO A 66 3.10 -1.09 -17.67
C PRO A 66 3.35 -1.67 -16.27
N ASP A 67 3.21 -2.99 -16.14
CA ASP A 67 3.38 -3.72 -14.88
C ASP A 67 4.85 -3.95 -14.47
N THR A 68 5.82 -3.48 -15.26
CA THR A 68 7.25 -3.77 -15.08
C THR A 68 7.75 -3.48 -13.66
N LYS A 69 7.33 -2.36 -13.06
CA LYS A 69 7.67 -2.01 -11.67
C LYS A 69 7.02 -2.96 -10.65
N LEU A 70 5.78 -3.39 -10.91
CA LEU A 70 5.07 -4.32 -10.02
C LEU A 70 5.65 -5.73 -10.11
N ARG A 71 6.10 -6.17 -11.29
CA ARG A 71 6.84 -7.43 -11.45
C ARG A 71 8.16 -7.41 -10.70
N ALA A 72 8.90 -6.29 -10.75
CA ALA A 72 10.12 -6.13 -9.98
C ALA A 72 9.84 -6.16 -8.46
N LEU A 73 8.76 -5.55 -8.00
CA LEU A 73 8.30 -5.64 -6.61
C LEU A 73 7.87 -7.06 -6.23
N GLY A 74 7.14 -7.76 -7.11
CA GLY A 74 6.77 -9.17 -6.95
C GLY A 74 7.99 -10.05 -6.75
N LYS A 75 9.02 -9.89 -7.58
CA LYS A 75 10.29 -10.61 -7.42
C LYS A 75 10.97 -10.31 -6.08
N SER A 76 11.00 -9.06 -5.62
CA SER A 76 11.61 -8.74 -4.32
C SER A 76 10.79 -9.28 -3.14
N HIS A 77 9.47 -9.37 -3.28
CA HIS A 77 8.57 -9.85 -2.23
C HIS A 77 8.34 -11.38 -2.28
N SER A 78 8.88 -12.07 -3.28
CA SER A 78 8.68 -13.50 -3.50
C SER A 78 9.24 -14.36 -2.37
N ARG A 79 8.88 -15.65 -2.37
CA ARG A 79 9.42 -16.65 -1.44
C ARG A 79 10.95 -16.73 -1.45
N GLU A 80 11.57 -16.49 -2.61
CA GLU A 80 13.02 -16.56 -2.80
C GLU A 80 13.79 -15.34 -2.29
N GLN A 81 13.09 -14.24 -1.97
CA GLN A 81 13.69 -12.98 -1.54
C GLN A 81 13.19 -12.59 -0.14
N LEU A 82 12.35 -11.57 -0.01
CA LEU A 82 11.85 -11.11 1.28
C LEU A 82 10.86 -12.11 1.94
N ASN A 83 10.39 -13.09 1.17
CA ASN A 83 9.47 -14.14 1.60
C ASN A 83 8.22 -13.55 2.28
N ILE A 84 7.51 -12.67 1.56
CA ILE A 84 6.30 -12.01 2.04
C ILE A 84 5.09 -12.86 1.66
N HIS A 85 4.58 -13.60 2.65
CA HIS A 85 3.41 -14.45 2.47
C HIS A 85 2.21 -13.67 1.91
N PRO A 86 1.44 -14.23 0.94
CA PRO A 86 0.33 -13.53 0.29
C PRO A 86 -0.77 -13.03 1.25
N GLU A 87 -0.99 -13.67 2.39
CA GLU A 87 -1.96 -13.24 3.42
C GLU A 87 -1.56 -11.91 4.11
N LEU A 88 -0.27 -11.58 4.13
CA LEU A 88 0.24 -10.35 4.79
C LEU A 88 -0.21 -9.09 4.05
N TYR A 89 -0.56 -9.19 2.77
CA TYR A 89 -1.08 -8.06 2.00
C TYR A 89 -2.49 -7.67 2.43
N ASP A 90 -3.28 -8.60 2.98
CA ASP A 90 -4.63 -8.28 3.44
C ASP A 90 -4.56 -7.43 4.71
N LEU A 91 -3.58 -7.71 5.58
CA LEU A 91 -3.22 -6.86 6.72
C LEU A 91 -2.69 -5.50 6.26
N TRP A 92 -1.87 -5.46 5.21
CA TRP A 92 -1.36 -4.22 4.63
C TRP A 92 -2.49 -3.32 4.10
N ILE A 93 -3.44 -3.90 3.34
CA ILE A 93 -4.61 -3.17 2.83
C ILE A 93 -5.47 -2.67 3.99
N ALA A 94 -5.74 -3.52 4.98
CA ALA A 94 -6.54 -3.14 6.15
C ALA A 94 -5.91 -1.98 6.93
N ALA A 95 -4.59 -2.05 7.18
CA ALA A 95 -3.85 -0.98 7.84
C ALA A 95 -3.89 0.32 7.02
N LEU A 96 -3.69 0.24 5.70
CA LEU A 96 -3.72 1.40 4.82
C LEU A 96 -5.11 2.07 4.80
N LEU A 97 -6.18 1.30 4.64
CA LEU A 97 -7.54 1.84 4.61
C LEU A 97 -7.96 2.46 5.95
N LYS A 98 -7.57 1.82 7.07
CA LYS A 98 -7.77 2.39 8.40
C LYS A 98 -7.08 3.76 8.52
N THR A 99 -5.83 3.82 8.06
CA THR A 99 -5.02 5.05 8.12
C THR A 99 -5.60 6.13 7.20
N ILE A 100 -6.01 5.79 5.98
CA ILE A 100 -6.71 6.73 5.07
C ILE A 100 -7.95 7.33 5.76
N GLY A 101 -8.72 6.52 6.50
CA GLY A 101 -9.86 6.99 7.30
C GLY A 101 -9.53 8.02 8.38
N GLN A 102 -8.28 8.07 8.84
CA GLN A 102 -7.81 9.01 9.87
C GLN A 102 -7.27 10.31 9.26
N HIS A 103 -6.78 10.27 8.02
CA HIS A 103 -6.06 11.40 7.40
C HIS A 103 -6.74 12.02 6.18
N ASP A 104 -7.76 11.37 5.62
CA ASP A 104 -8.58 11.95 4.57
C ASP A 104 -9.91 12.46 5.16
N GLY A 105 -9.95 13.74 5.53
CA GLY A 105 -11.14 14.40 6.10
C GLY A 105 -12.32 14.52 5.14
N GLU A 106 -12.13 14.24 3.84
CA GLU A 106 -13.19 14.24 2.83
C GLU A 106 -13.55 12.81 2.38
N LEU A 107 -13.06 11.77 3.07
CA LEU A 107 -13.22 10.39 2.66
C LEU A 107 -14.69 9.97 2.65
N GLN A 108 -15.14 9.43 1.53
CA GLN A 108 -16.46 8.83 1.39
C GLN A 108 -16.38 7.31 1.25
N GLN A 109 -17.48 6.60 1.52
CA GLN A 109 -17.51 5.13 1.35
C GLN A 109 -17.10 4.67 -0.06
N GLN A 110 -17.51 5.42 -1.08
CA GLN A 110 -17.13 5.14 -2.47
C GLN A 110 -15.61 5.25 -2.72
N ASP A 111 -14.90 6.08 -1.95
CA ASP A 111 -13.45 6.22 -2.09
C ASP A 111 -12.73 5.04 -1.43
N LEU A 112 -13.23 4.54 -0.29
CA LEU A 112 -12.73 3.30 0.33
C LEU A 112 -12.88 2.10 -0.60
N GLN A 113 -14.03 1.98 -1.28
CA GLN A 113 -14.23 0.92 -2.28
C GLN A 113 -13.29 1.08 -3.47
N ALA A 114 -13.10 2.31 -3.96
CA ALA A 114 -12.16 2.60 -5.04
C ALA A 114 -10.72 2.24 -4.64
N TRP A 115 -10.29 2.56 -3.42
CA TRP A 115 -8.98 2.16 -2.88
C TRP A 115 -8.79 0.64 -2.92
N ARG A 116 -9.76 -0.14 -2.42
CA ARG A 116 -9.71 -1.60 -2.47
C ARG A 116 -9.55 -2.11 -3.91
N THR A 117 -10.38 -1.61 -4.83
CA THR A 117 -10.33 -2.02 -6.24
C THR A 117 -8.98 -1.69 -6.88
N VAL A 118 -8.46 -0.48 -6.66
CA VAL A 118 -7.21 -0.01 -7.26
C VAL A 118 -5.99 -0.75 -6.70
N LEU A 119 -5.92 -0.94 -5.39
CA LEU A 119 -4.79 -1.61 -4.74
C LEU A 119 -4.70 -3.09 -5.13
N ASN A 120 -5.84 -3.80 -5.09
CA ASN A 120 -5.86 -5.24 -5.39
C ASN A 120 -5.36 -5.54 -6.81
N LYS A 121 -5.71 -4.73 -7.81
CA LYS A 121 -5.20 -4.90 -9.18
C LYS A 121 -3.68 -5.04 -9.25
N GLY A 122 -2.96 -4.20 -8.51
CA GLY A 122 -1.49 -4.26 -8.50
C GLY A 122 -0.93 -5.29 -7.53
N ILE A 123 -1.60 -5.50 -6.38
CA ILE A 123 -1.20 -6.51 -5.40
C ILE A 123 -1.32 -7.92 -5.99
N ASP A 124 -2.32 -8.20 -6.82
CA ASP A 124 -2.47 -9.50 -7.50
C ASP A 124 -1.26 -9.81 -8.39
N VAL A 125 -0.70 -8.81 -9.06
CA VAL A 125 0.55 -8.95 -9.85
C VAL A 125 1.74 -9.27 -8.96
N ILE A 126 1.83 -8.64 -7.79
CA ILE A 126 2.92 -8.88 -6.82
C ILE A 126 2.79 -10.29 -6.22
N LYS A 127 1.58 -10.67 -5.78
CA LYS A 127 1.27 -12.00 -5.21
C LYS A 127 1.54 -13.13 -6.20
N ALA A 128 1.32 -12.91 -7.50
CA ALA A 128 1.56 -13.91 -8.55
C ALA A 128 3.05 -14.30 -8.71
N ALA A 129 3.98 -13.54 -8.12
CA ALA A 129 5.41 -13.84 -8.13
C ALA A 129 5.91 -14.54 -6.86
N TYR A 130 5.03 -14.84 -5.89
CA TYR A 130 5.38 -15.53 -4.65
C TYR A 130 5.76 -17.00 -4.87
#